data_AF-A0A2E3D684-F1
#
_entry.id   AF-A0A2E3D684-F1
#
_cell.length_a   1.000
_cell.length_b   1.000
_cell.length_c   1.000
_cell.angle_alpha   90.00
_cell.angle_beta   90.00
_cell.angle_gamma   90.00
#
_symmetry.space_group_name_H-M   'P 1'
#
loop_
_entity.id
_entity.type
_entity.pdbx_description
1 polymer ?
#
loop_
_entity_poly.entity_id
_entity_poly.type
_entity_poly.pdbx_seq_one_letter_code
_entity_poly.pdbx_strand_id
1 'polypeptide(L)'
;MKRVVVLSMVCASGFAQAEMDGSKILMEEAERAKEVQRLQYQAELLKQRAEIAKYMQEIQSHGGDVSEFGGVSSAPARTASPSSVSTPVHSESEALPKVLSIENSRAAFQTNEGKVFGKVGQTLPGGYRVVAISMRDGVRLQKDGMRYDIDIAW
;
A
#
# COMPACT_ATOMS: atom_id res chain seq x y z
N MET A 1 1.43 -72.90 58.22
CA MET A 1 2.60 -72.12 57.75
C MET A 1 2.46 -71.90 56.25
N LYS A 2 2.26 -70.64 55.83
CA LYS A 2 2.08 -70.25 54.41
C LYS A 2 3.45 -70.07 53.76
N ARG A 3 3.69 -70.73 52.62
CA ARG A 3 4.81 -70.42 51.71
C ARG A 3 4.21 -69.81 50.43
N VAL A 4 4.45 -68.53 50.23
CA VAL A 4 4.27 -67.85 48.93
C VAL A 4 5.50 -66.97 48.77
N VAL A 5 6.41 -67.35 47.87
CA VAL A 5 7.48 -66.47 47.37
C VAL A 5 7.65 -66.80 45.89
N VAL A 6 7.08 -65.94 45.05
CA VAL A 6 7.76 -65.08 44.06
C VAL A 6 8.04 -65.78 42.74
N LEU A 7 7.15 -65.55 41.79
CA LEU A 7 7.43 -65.65 40.36
C LEU A 7 6.55 -64.64 39.62
N SER A 8 6.87 -63.35 39.72
CA SER A 8 6.10 -62.29 39.06
C SER A 8 6.88 -60.98 38.96
N MET A 9 8.15 -61.00 38.55
CA MET A 9 8.90 -59.76 38.35
C MET A 9 10.01 -59.89 37.30
N VAL A 10 9.64 -60.20 36.05
CA VAL A 10 10.58 -60.13 34.91
C VAL A 10 9.98 -59.43 33.68
N CYS A 11 8.68 -59.17 33.58
CA CYS A 11 8.06 -58.66 32.34
C CYS A 11 7.93 -57.13 32.22
N ALA A 12 8.34 -56.34 33.21
CA ALA A 12 8.07 -54.89 33.21
C ALA A 12 9.13 -54.02 32.51
N SER A 13 10.32 -54.55 32.19
CA SER A 13 11.43 -53.76 31.63
C SER A 13 11.36 -53.54 30.11
N GLY A 14 10.61 -54.36 29.36
CA GLY A 14 10.51 -54.24 27.90
C GLY A 14 9.64 -53.08 27.40
N PHE A 15 8.63 -52.66 28.19
CA PHE A 15 7.69 -51.62 27.78
C PHE A 15 8.27 -50.20 27.93
N ALA A 16 9.10 -49.96 28.94
CA ALA A 16 9.68 -48.64 29.19
C ALA A 16 10.72 -48.20 28.14
N GLN A 17 11.44 -49.13 27.51
CA GLN A 17 12.42 -48.79 26.47
C GLN A 17 11.74 -48.43 25.12
N ALA A 18 10.63 -49.06 24.78
CA ALA A 18 9.92 -48.79 23.52
C ALA A 18 9.22 -47.43 23.51
N GLU A 19 8.70 -46.96 24.65
CA GLU A 19 8.07 -45.63 24.78
C GLU A 19 9.10 -44.49 24.64
N MET A 20 10.32 -44.71 25.15
CA MET A 20 11.41 -43.75 25.08
C MET A 20 11.89 -43.52 23.63
N ASP A 21 12.00 -44.59 22.82
CA ASP A 21 12.34 -44.46 21.40
C ASP A 21 11.18 -43.89 20.57
N GLY A 22 9.93 -44.27 20.88
CA GLY A 22 8.74 -43.72 20.21
C GLY A 22 8.57 -42.21 20.40
N SER A 23 8.82 -41.70 21.61
CA SER A 23 8.78 -40.25 21.88
C SER A 23 9.84 -39.46 21.12
N LYS A 24 11.02 -40.03 20.89
CA LYS A 24 12.10 -39.41 20.11
C LYS A 24 11.74 -39.33 18.62
N ILE A 25 11.13 -40.37 18.07
CA ILE A 25 10.65 -40.39 16.68
C ILE A 25 9.55 -39.35 16.47
N LEU A 26 8.58 -39.26 17.40
CA LEU A 26 7.52 -38.25 17.34
C LEU A 26 8.07 -36.82 17.42
N MET A 27 9.11 -36.59 18.22
CA MET A 27 9.78 -35.30 18.33
C MET A 27 10.51 -34.93 17.02
N GLU A 28 11.22 -35.88 16.41
CA GLU A 28 11.91 -35.68 15.14
C GLU A 28 10.94 -35.42 13.97
N GLU A 29 9.81 -36.15 13.93
CA GLU A 29 8.76 -35.92 12.93
C GLU A 29 8.08 -34.56 13.13
N ALA A 30 7.86 -34.14 14.38
CA ALA A 30 7.31 -32.82 14.68
C ALA A 30 8.26 -31.68 14.28
N GLU A 31 9.58 -31.86 14.47
CA GLU A 31 10.59 -30.91 14.01
C GLU A 31 10.62 -30.83 12.48
N ARG A 32 10.63 -31.97 11.79
CA ARG A 32 10.56 -32.02 10.33
C ARG A 32 9.30 -31.34 9.78
N ALA A 33 8.15 -31.53 10.43
CA ALA A 33 6.90 -30.86 10.04
C ALA A 33 6.97 -29.33 10.23
N LYS A 34 7.58 -28.85 11.31
CA LYS A 34 7.79 -27.40 11.55
C LYS A 34 8.70 -26.77 10.49
N GLU A 35 9.77 -27.47 10.10
CA GLU A 35 10.66 -27.01 9.05
C GLU A 35 9.94 -26.88 7.70
N VAL A 36 9.15 -27.88 7.33
CA VAL A 36 8.33 -27.84 6.11
C VAL A 36 7.34 -26.67 6.16
N GLN A 37 6.67 -26.46 7.28
CA GLN A 37 5.73 -25.34 7.45
C GLN A 37 6.43 -23.98 7.30
N ARG A 38 7.64 -23.85 7.88
CA ARG A 38 8.46 -22.63 7.74
C ARG A 38 8.85 -22.39 6.29
N LEU A 39 9.26 -23.43 5.57
CA LEU A 39 9.61 -23.34 4.15
C LEU A 39 8.41 -22.97 3.28
N GLN A 40 7.23 -23.54 3.56
CA GLN A 40 5.99 -23.18 2.88
C GLN A 40 5.63 -21.71 3.11
N TYR A 41 5.73 -21.23 4.35
CA TYR A 41 5.50 -19.82 4.67
C TYR A 41 6.46 -18.89 3.91
N GLN A 42 7.75 -19.25 3.85
CA GLN A 42 8.73 -18.49 3.07
C GLN A 42 8.41 -18.50 1.56
N ALA A 43 8.01 -19.64 1.01
CA ALA A 43 7.64 -19.78 -0.39
C ALA A 43 6.37 -18.98 -0.73
N GLU A 44 5.39 -18.96 0.16
CA GLU A 44 4.16 -18.18 0.00
C GLU A 44 4.46 -16.67 0.02
N LEU A 45 5.30 -16.23 0.95
CA LEU A 45 5.74 -14.84 1.02
C LEU A 45 6.54 -14.43 -0.24
N LEU A 46 7.37 -15.34 -0.77
CA LEU A 46 8.07 -15.12 -2.03
C LEU A 46 7.11 -15.06 -3.22
N LYS A 47 6.10 -15.93 -3.27
CA LYS A 47 5.08 -15.96 -4.31
C LYS A 47 4.29 -14.65 -4.34
N GLN A 48 3.86 -14.15 -3.18
CA GLN A 48 3.18 -12.85 -3.07
C GLN A 48 4.07 -11.72 -3.58
N ARG A 49 5.35 -11.70 -3.21
CA ARG A 49 6.31 -10.69 -3.72
C ARG A 49 6.50 -10.77 -5.23
N ALA A 50 6.60 -11.98 -5.78
CA ALA A 50 6.74 -12.18 -7.22
C ALA A 50 5.48 -11.74 -7.99
N GLU A 51 4.30 -12.00 -7.42
CA GLU A 51 3.02 -11.56 -7.99
C GLU A 51 2.89 -10.04 -7.96
N ILE A 52 3.25 -9.38 -6.85
CA ILE A 52 3.33 -7.91 -6.78
C ILE A 52 4.32 -7.38 -7.83
N ALA A 53 5.50 -7.96 -7.95
CA ALA A 53 6.49 -7.54 -8.93
C ALA A 53 5.98 -7.69 -10.38
N LYS A 54 5.23 -8.76 -10.67
CA LYS A 54 4.59 -8.97 -11.97
C LYS A 54 3.54 -7.89 -12.24
N TYR A 55 2.66 -7.60 -11.29
CA TYR A 55 1.67 -6.53 -11.46
C TYR A 55 2.33 -5.15 -11.57
N MET A 56 3.41 -4.89 -10.82
CA MET A 56 4.19 -3.66 -10.96
C MET A 56 4.82 -3.54 -12.36
N GLN A 57 5.35 -4.63 -12.90
CA GLN A 57 5.88 -4.65 -14.27
C GLN A 57 4.77 -4.44 -15.30
N GLU A 58 3.61 -5.05 -15.10
CA GLU A 58 2.45 -4.89 -15.98
C GLU A 58 1.95 -3.43 -15.95
N ILE A 59 1.89 -2.82 -14.77
CA ILE A 59 1.61 -1.40 -14.58
C ILE A 59 2.69 -0.53 -15.24
N GLN A 60 3.97 -0.87 -15.12
CA GLN A 60 5.04 -0.11 -15.79
C GLN A 60 4.96 -0.24 -17.33
N SER A 61 4.53 -1.40 -17.83
CA SER A 61 4.42 -1.67 -19.27
C SER A 61 3.16 -1.09 -19.92
N HIS A 62 2.04 -1.01 -19.18
CA HIS A 62 0.73 -0.56 -19.68
C HIS A 62 0.27 0.77 -19.11
N GLY A 63 0.63 1.07 -17.87
CA GLY A 63 0.39 2.34 -17.17
C GLY A 63 1.49 3.34 -17.51
N GLY A 64 1.45 3.81 -18.76
CA GLY A 64 2.41 4.70 -19.40
C GLY A 64 3.11 5.70 -18.49
N ASP A 65 4.37 5.95 -18.84
CA ASP A 65 5.34 6.79 -18.16
C ASP A 65 4.74 8.09 -17.59
N VAL A 66 4.37 8.07 -16.31
CA VAL A 66 4.00 9.28 -15.56
C VAL A 66 5.21 10.17 -15.30
N SER A 67 6.42 9.79 -15.72
CA SER A 67 7.59 10.66 -15.66
C SER A 67 7.50 11.87 -16.60
N GLU A 68 6.50 11.93 -17.50
CA GLU A 68 6.20 13.13 -18.29
C GLU A 68 5.34 14.17 -17.52
N PHE A 69 4.73 13.79 -16.39
CA PHE A 69 4.00 14.72 -15.49
C PHE A 69 4.81 15.01 -14.21
N GLY A 70 5.77 15.94 -14.32
CA GLY A 70 6.34 16.64 -13.15
C GLY A 70 7.64 16.03 -12.61
N GLY A 71 8.76 16.46 -13.16
CA GLY A 71 10.07 16.04 -12.69
C GLY A 71 10.42 16.57 -11.29
N VAL A 72 11.20 15.79 -10.54
CA VAL A 72 12.43 16.25 -9.86
C VAL A 72 13.48 15.11 -9.88
N SER A 73 14.50 15.32 -10.71
CA SER A 73 15.93 15.01 -10.55
C SER A 73 16.38 13.70 -9.86
N SER A 74 16.96 12.80 -10.68
CA SER A 74 18.34 12.37 -10.48
C SER A 74 18.95 11.99 -11.83
N ALA A 75 19.80 12.87 -12.36
CA ALA A 75 20.66 12.61 -13.53
C ALA A 75 21.82 11.65 -13.12
N PRO A 76 22.57 11.01 -14.05
CA PRO A 76 22.72 11.41 -15.46
C PRO A 76 22.76 10.27 -16.50
N ALA A 77 22.23 10.54 -17.68
CA ALA A 77 22.76 9.95 -18.91
C ALA A 77 22.56 10.90 -20.10
N ARG A 78 23.69 11.32 -20.68
CA ARG A 78 23.84 11.86 -22.03
C ARG A 78 23.16 10.87 -22.99
N THR A 79 22.48 11.21 -24.07
CA THR A 79 22.77 12.15 -25.17
C THR A 79 21.57 12.05 -26.14
N ALA A 80 21.16 13.16 -26.75
CA ALA A 80 20.55 13.31 -28.09
C ALA A 80 19.36 14.28 -28.10
N SER A 81 19.60 15.45 -28.71
CA SER A 81 18.60 16.36 -29.26
C SER A 81 18.39 16.05 -30.76
N PRO A 82 17.43 16.67 -31.47
CA PRO A 82 16.09 17.12 -31.10
C PRO A 82 15.02 16.64 -32.11
N SER A 83 13.74 16.70 -31.77
CA SER A 83 12.66 16.80 -32.76
C SER A 83 11.50 17.59 -32.15
N SER A 84 11.47 18.87 -32.50
CA SER A 84 10.44 19.83 -32.13
C SER A 84 9.11 19.43 -32.77
N VAL A 85 8.19 18.87 -31.99
CA VAL A 85 6.77 18.86 -32.34
C VAL A 85 6.08 19.91 -31.48
N SER A 86 5.80 21.03 -32.12
CA SER A 86 5.00 22.12 -31.58
C SER A 86 3.55 21.63 -31.50
N THR A 87 3.08 21.25 -30.31
CA THR A 87 1.63 21.09 -30.04
C THR A 87 1.12 22.24 -29.20
N PRO A 88 -0.13 22.67 -29.45
CA PRO A 88 -0.57 24.02 -29.17
C PRO A 88 -0.66 24.25 -27.67
N VAL A 89 0.11 25.25 -27.26
CA VAL A 89 -0.09 26.02 -26.04
C VAL A 89 -1.55 26.50 -26.00
N HIS A 90 -2.39 25.82 -25.24
CA HIS A 90 -3.53 26.47 -24.59
C HIS A 90 -3.12 26.75 -23.15
N SER A 91 -2.18 27.68 -23.03
CA SER A 91 -2.07 28.53 -21.86
C SER A 91 -3.25 29.50 -21.86
N GLU A 92 -4.35 29.07 -21.29
CA GLU A 92 -5.15 29.97 -20.48
C GLU A 92 -5.06 29.44 -19.06
N SER A 93 -4.12 30.02 -18.32
CA SER A 93 -4.00 29.90 -16.87
C SER A 93 -5.28 30.40 -16.23
N GLU A 94 -6.33 29.59 -16.26
CA GLU A 94 -7.49 29.79 -15.41
C GLU A 94 -7.06 29.38 -13.99
N ALA A 95 -6.43 30.33 -13.29
CA ALA A 95 -5.73 30.10 -12.05
C ALA A 95 -6.63 29.35 -11.06
N LEU A 96 -6.29 28.09 -10.80
CA LEU A 96 -7.00 27.25 -9.86
C LEU A 96 -7.03 27.96 -8.49
N PRO A 97 -8.21 28.06 -7.85
CA PRO A 97 -8.32 28.70 -6.55
C PRO A 97 -7.44 27.98 -5.53
N LYS A 98 -6.53 28.72 -4.88
CA LYS A 98 -5.65 28.16 -3.85
C LYS A 98 -6.37 28.14 -2.50
N VAL A 99 -6.31 27.03 -1.78
CA VAL A 99 -6.87 26.95 -0.42
C VAL A 99 -5.90 27.62 0.56
N LEU A 100 -6.39 28.61 1.31
CA LEU A 100 -5.62 29.34 2.32
C LEU A 100 -5.81 28.76 3.72
N SER A 101 -7.05 28.43 4.08
CA SER A 101 -7.38 27.93 5.42
C SER A 101 -8.68 27.14 5.37
N ILE A 102 -8.82 26.15 6.25
CA ILE A 102 -10.07 25.42 6.47
C ILE A 102 -10.49 25.61 7.92
N GLU A 103 -11.64 26.24 8.13
CA GLU A 103 -12.21 26.51 9.44
C GLU A 103 -13.67 26.09 9.48
N ASN A 104 -14.07 25.30 10.47
CA ASN A 104 -15.48 24.98 10.76
C ASN A 104 -16.29 24.55 9.51
N SER A 105 -15.76 23.60 8.74
CA SER A 105 -16.35 23.10 7.48
C SER A 105 -16.49 24.14 6.37
N ARG A 106 -15.69 25.21 6.41
CA ARG A 106 -15.57 26.23 5.37
C ARG A 106 -14.12 26.28 4.93
N ALA A 107 -13.89 26.43 3.64
CA ALA A 107 -12.57 26.67 3.09
C ALA A 107 -12.48 28.12 2.61
N ALA A 108 -11.39 28.79 2.97
CA ALA A 108 -11.00 30.06 2.42
C ALA A 108 -10.15 29.81 1.18
N PHE A 109 -10.54 30.38 0.06
CA PHE A 109 -9.86 30.26 -1.22
C PHE A 109 -9.34 31.61 -1.68
N GLN A 110 -8.15 31.63 -2.25
CA GLN A 110 -7.62 32.76 -2.99
C GLN A 110 -7.94 32.53 -4.48
N THR A 111 -8.85 33.34 -5.01
CA THR A 111 -9.17 33.41 -6.44
C THR A 111 -8.56 34.66 -7.06
N ASN A 112 -8.62 34.79 -8.39
CA ASN A 112 -8.26 36.02 -9.10
C ASN A 112 -9.12 37.23 -8.68
N GLU A 113 -10.35 36.98 -8.25
CA GLU A 113 -11.30 38.00 -7.76
C GLU A 113 -11.09 38.35 -6.28
N GLY A 114 -10.15 37.67 -5.62
CA GLY A 114 -9.81 37.89 -4.21
C GLY A 114 -10.09 36.69 -3.33
N LYS A 115 -10.12 36.94 -2.02
CA LYS A 115 -10.35 35.92 -1.00
C LYS A 115 -11.83 35.61 -0.88
N VAL A 116 -12.21 34.38 -1.15
CA VAL A 116 -13.60 33.91 -1.06
C VAL A 116 -13.71 32.76 -0.08
N PHE A 117 -14.88 32.64 0.56
CA PHE A 117 -15.16 31.56 1.49
C PHE A 117 -16.23 30.67 0.88
N GLY A 118 -15.95 29.38 0.78
CA GLY A 118 -16.88 28.39 0.25
C GLY A 118 -17.18 27.29 1.25
N LYS A 119 -18.44 26.87 1.29
CA LYS A 119 -18.89 25.64 1.94
C LYS A 119 -19.11 24.54 0.91
N VAL A 120 -19.14 23.29 1.38
CA VAL A 120 -19.57 22.15 0.57
C VAL A 120 -20.92 22.44 -0.09
N GLY A 121 -20.98 22.27 -1.41
CA GLY A 121 -22.15 22.51 -2.25
C GLY A 121 -22.24 23.92 -2.85
N GLN A 122 -21.46 24.89 -2.38
CA GLN A 122 -21.44 26.24 -2.96
C GLN A 122 -20.55 26.32 -4.20
N THR A 123 -20.93 27.21 -5.11
CA THR A 123 -20.15 27.56 -6.29
C THR A 123 -19.35 28.83 -6.00
N LEU A 124 -18.04 28.74 -6.16
CA LEU A 124 -17.09 29.84 -6.07
C LEU A 124 -17.09 30.66 -7.36
N PRO A 125 -16.60 31.91 -7.32
CA PRO A 125 -16.34 32.66 -8.53
C PRO A 125 -15.33 31.93 -9.43
N GLY A 126 -15.56 32.00 -10.73
CA GLY A 126 -14.84 31.18 -11.72
C GLY A 126 -15.48 29.81 -12.01
N GLY A 127 -16.66 29.52 -11.45
CA GLY A 127 -17.46 28.34 -11.79
C GLY A 127 -17.09 27.05 -11.04
N TYR A 128 -16.24 27.14 -10.02
CA TYR A 128 -15.81 25.99 -9.24
C TYR A 128 -16.82 25.65 -8.14
N ARG A 129 -17.42 24.46 -8.19
CA ARG A 129 -18.29 23.95 -7.13
C ARG A 129 -17.49 23.19 -6.09
N VAL A 130 -17.67 23.51 -4.82
CA VAL A 130 -17.06 22.76 -3.72
C VAL A 130 -17.83 21.47 -3.49
N VAL A 131 -17.16 20.32 -3.64
CA VAL A 131 -17.77 19.00 -3.49
C VAL A 131 -17.47 18.40 -2.13
N ALA A 132 -16.25 18.59 -1.62
CA ALA A 132 -15.86 18.11 -0.30
C ALA A 132 -14.80 19.04 0.32
N ILE A 133 -14.82 19.15 1.65
CA ILE A 133 -13.84 19.88 2.45
C ILE A 133 -13.40 18.92 3.55
N SER A 134 -12.11 18.60 3.60
CA SER A 134 -11.47 17.76 4.63
C SER A 134 -10.22 18.47 5.13
N MET A 135 -10.01 18.52 6.45
CA MET A 135 -8.73 18.99 7.00
C MET A 135 -7.60 17.99 6.77
N ARG A 136 -7.94 16.72 6.50
CA ARG A 136 -6.96 15.64 6.29
C ARG A 136 -6.58 15.51 4.82
N ASP A 137 -7.57 15.59 3.94
CA ASP A 137 -7.44 15.26 2.52
C ASP A 137 -7.56 16.49 1.61
N GLY A 138 -7.70 17.68 2.19
CA GLY A 138 -7.82 18.94 1.44
C GLY A 138 -9.23 19.20 0.92
N VAL A 139 -9.31 19.99 -0.16
CA VAL A 139 -10.58 20.44 -0.75
C VAL A 139 -10.74 19.89 -2.15
N ARG A 140 -11.91 19.31 -2.41
CA ARG A 140 -12.31 18.83 -3.74
C ARG A 140 -13.26 19.82 -4.39
N LEU A 141 -12.85 20.32 -5.55
CA LEU A 141 -13.65 21.19 -6.41
C LEU A 141 -14.10 20.45 -7.67
N GLN A 142 -15.16 20.95 -8.29
CA GLN A 142 -15.67 20.45 -9.56
C GLN A 142 -16.02 21.62 -10.47
N LYS A 143 -15.57 21.57 -11.72
CA LYS A 143 -15.92 22.53 -12.76
C LYS A 143 -16.08 21.80 -14.08
N ASP A 144 -17.18 22.04 -14.79
CA ASP A 144 -17.47 21.46 -16.11
C ASP A 144 -17.30 19.92 -16.17
N GLY A 145 -17.65 19.24 -15.08
CA GLY A 145 -17.50 17.78 -14.94
C GLY A 145 -16.11 17.31 -14.51
N MET A 146 -15.08 18.16 -14.59
CA MET A 146 -13.73 17.88 -14.11
C MET A 146 -13.65 18.06 -12.59
N ARG A 147 -12.91 17.17 -11.92
CA ARG A 147 -12.66 17.22 -10.47
C ARG A 147 -11.24 17.68 -10.22
N TYR A 148 -11.09 18.60 -9.27
CA TYR A 148 -9.81 19.16 -8.85
C TYR A 148 -9.63 18.90 -7.36
N ASP A 149 -8.59 18.16 -7.01
CA ASP A 149 -8.21 17.91 -5.63
C ASP A 149 -7.10 18.90 -5.28
N ILE A 150 -7.35 19.74 -4.28
CA ILE A 150 -6.41 20.77 -3.83
C ILE A 150 -5.98 20.42 -2.41
N ASP A 151 -4.71 20.06 -2.30
CA ASP A 151 -4.07 19.82 -1.01
C ASP A 151 -3.83 21.13 -0.26
N ILE A 152 -3.86 21.04 1.07
CA ILE A 152 -3.50 22.15 1.94
C ILE A 152 -1.98 22.14 2.07
N ALA A 153 -1.31 23.08 1.40
CA ALA A 153 0.11 23.35 1.66
C ALA A 153 0.21 24.07 3.01
N TRP A 154 0.84 23.42 3.98
CA TRP A 154 1.14 23.97 5.31
C TRP A 154 2.38 24.86 5.30
#